data_AF-X1M675-F1
#
_entry.id   AF-X1M675-F1
#
_cell.length_a   1.000
_cell.length_b   1.000
_cell.length_c   1.000
_cell.angle_alpha   90.00
_cell.angle_beta   90.00
_cell.angle_gamma   90.00
#
_symmetry.space_group_name_H-M   'P 1'
#
loop_
_entity.id
_entity.type
_entity.pdbx_description
1 polymer ?
#
loop_
_entity_poly.entity_id
_entity_poly.type
_entity_poly.pdbx_seq_one_letter_code
_entity_poly.pdbx_strand_id
1 'polypeptide(L)'
;MATIASQLGQAKIEENLSKSYSKVLCSDDVCPDIEDYETIANFSNFKRETEITCLDGEDFSEVSCYPDPGLKQVKVTVYWKSALRTFPKKVEIITLIAKR
;
A
#
# COMPACT_ATOMS: atom_id res chain seq x y z
N MET A 1 -6.47 -0.09 18.55
CA MET A 1 -6.26 -0.85 17.30
C MET A 1 -6.12 0.06 16.09
N ALA A 2 -7.02 1.04 15.87
CA ALA A 2 -6.92 1.97 14.74
C ALA A 2 -5.57 2.73 14.68
N THR A 3 -5.10 3.29 15.79
CA THR A 3 -3.78 3.96 15.86
C THR A 3 -2.62 3.05 15.45
N ILE A 4 -2.63 1.79 15.90
CA ILE A 4 -1.62 0.78 15.53
C ILE A 4 -1.72 0.48 14.03
N ALA A 5 -2.93 0.30 13.51
CA ALA A 5 -3.15 0.07 12.09
C ALA A 5 -2.61 1.24 11.24
N SER A 6 -2.83 2.49 11.68
CA SER A 6 -2.29 3.67 11.02
C SER A 6 -0.77 3.69 11.05
N GLN A 7 -0.14 3.38 12.19
CA GLN A 7 1.33 3.29 12.31
C GLN A 7 1.92 2.21 11.40
N LEU A 8 1.30 1.02 11.36
CA LEU A 8 1.71 -0.06 10.46
C LEU A 8 1.56 0.31 8.98
N GLY A 9 0.52 1.07 8.66
CA GLY A 9 0.31 1.63 7.31
C GLY A 9 1.39 2.66 6.95
N GLN A 10 1.66 3.62 7.85
CA GLN A 10 2.69 4.64 7.66
C GLN A 10 4.08 4.02 7.49
N ALA A 11 4.44 3.04 8.32
CA ALA A 11 5.72 2.35 8.22
C ALA A 11 5.89 1.65 6.86
N LYS A 12 4.82 1.05 6.31
CA LYS A 12 4.87 0.41 4.98
C LYS A 12 4.94 1.44 3.85
N ILE A 13 4.31 2.61 4.01
CA ILE A 13 4.46 3.72 3.07
C ILE A 13 5.90 4.21 3.05
N GLU A 14 6.51 4.42 4.23
CA GLU A 14 7.93 4.82 4.35
C GLU A 14 8.87 3.78 3.77
N GLU A 15 8.62 2.49 3.98
CA GLU A 15 9.36 1.40 3.34
C GLU A 15 9.32 1.53 1.80
N ASN A 16 8.15 1.79 1.22
CA ASN A 16 8.01 1.96 -0.22
C ASN A 16 8.67 3.24 -0.74
N LEU A 17 8.58 4.35 0.01
CA LEU A 17 9.25 5.61 -0.31
C LEU A 17 10.78 5.51 -0.21
N SER A 18 11.30 4.61 0.62
CA SER A 18 12.74 4.37 0.75
C SER A 18 13.33 3.62 -0.46
N LYS A 19 12.50 2.93 -1.24
CA LYS A 19 12.91 2.24 -2.48
C LYS A 19 13.10 3.26 -3.59
N SER A 20 13.97 2.95 -4.56
CA SER A 20 14.09 3.79 -5.76
C SER A 20 12.79 3.75 -6.55
N TYR A 21 12.41 4.86 -7.20
CA TYR A 21 11.17 4.96 -7.98
C TYR A 21 10.96 3.80 -8.98
N SER A 22 12.03 3.39 -9.66
CA SER A 22 12.03 2.26 -10.61
C SER A 22 11.87 0.88 -9.95
N LYS A 23 12.07 0.78 -8.64
CA LYS A 23 11.83 -0.45 -7.85
C LYS A 23 10.47 -0.43 -7.16
N VAL A 24 9.80 0.72 -7.13
CA VAL A 24 8.37 0.80 -6.82
C VAL A 24 7.62 0.37 -8.08
N LEU A 25 7.76 -0.90 -8.44
CA LEU A 25 7.10 -1.53 -9.58
C LEU A 25 6.54 -2.87 -9.13
N CYS A 26 5.33 -3.16 -9.59
CA CYS A 26 4.83 -4.52 -9.69
C CYS A 26 5.70 -5.25 -10.73
N SER A 27 6.14 -6.47 -10.45
CA SER A 27 6.90 -7.24 -11.43
C SER A 27 6.06 -7.58 -12.67
N ASP A 28 4.73 -7.57 -12.57
CA ASP A 28 3.80 -7.99 -13.64
C ASP A 28 2.42 -7.29 -13.54
N ASP A 29 2.37 -5.97 -13.73
CA ASP A 29 1.17 -5.09 -13.91
C ASP A 29 0.05 -5.12 -12.85
N VAL A 30 -0.02 -6.07 -11.92
CA VAL A 30 -0.90 -6.06 -10.74
C VAL A 30 -0.20 -6.80 -9.61
N CYS A 31 0.14 -6.13 -8.51
CA CYS A 31 0.53 -6.83 -7.28
C CYS A 31 0.07 -6.03 -6.06
N PRO A 32 -1.06 -6.43 -5.44
CA PRO A 32 -1.17 -6.24 -4.01
C PRO A 32 -0.04 -7.02 -3.32
N ASP A 33 0.95 -6.35 -2.73
CA ASP A 33 1.85 -6.99 -1.75
C ASP A 33 1.03 -7.23 -0.49
N ILE A 34 0.70 -8.50 -0.25
CA ILE A 34 -0.18 -8.92 0.84
C ILE A 34 0.65 -9.58 1.93
N GLU A 35 0.66 -8.93 3.09
CA GLU A 35 1.14 -9.51 4.33
C GLU A 35 -0.08 -9.96 5.14
N ASP A 36 -0.37 -11.26 5.11
CA ASP A 36 -1.56 -11.81 5.77
C ASP A 36 -1.46 -11.74 7.30
N TYR A 37 -2.53 -12.13 7.99
CA TYR A 37 -2.50 -12.30 9.44
C TYR A 37 -1.35 -13.24 9.86
N GLU A 38 -0.79 -12.97 11.02
CA GLU A 38 0.32 -13.76 11.61
C GLU A 38 1.67 -13.63 10.88
N THR A 39 1.74 -12.95 9.73
CA THR A 39 3.02 -12.71 9.02
C THR A 39 3.77 -11.47 9.52
N ILE A 40 3.05 -10.49 10.07
CA ILE A 40 3.64 -9.26 10.60
C ILE A 40 4.14 -9.52 12.03
N ALA A 41 5.46 -9.50 12.21
CA ALA A 41 6.10 -9.75 13.51
C ALA A 41 5.51 -8.85 14.61
N ASN A 42 5.11 -9.44 15.73
CA ASN A 42 4.44 -8.79 16.87
C ASN A 42 3.02 -8.24 16.60
N PHE A 43 2.46 -8.42 15.40
CA PHE A 43 1.15 -7.89 15.01
C PHE A 43 0.27 -8.94 14.33
N SER A 44 0.13 -10.13 14.95
CA SER A 44 -0.60 -11.27 14.39
C SER A 44 -2.08 -11.02 14.04
N ASN A 45 -2.70 -10.03 14.68
CA ASN A 45 -4.10 -9.65 14.44
C ASN A 45 -4.29 -8.66 13.27
N PHE A 46 -3.21 -8.31 12.57
CA PHE A 46 -3.20 -7.36 11.47
C PHE A 46 -2.81 -8.04 10.16
N LYS A 47 -3.39 -7.54 9.08
CA LYS A 47 -3.05 -7.87 7.69
C LYS A 47 -2.78 -6.57 6.96
N ARG A 48 -1.81 -6.54 6.04
CA ARG A 48 -1.54 -5.40 5.15
C ARG A 48 -1.68 -5.80 3.69
N GLU A 49 -2.12 -4.85 2.89
CA GLU A 49 -2.23 -4.96 1.44
C GLU A 49 -1.70 -3.67 0.85
N THR A 50 -0.68 -3.77 -0.02
CA THR A 50 -0.10 -2.60 -0.70
C THR A 50 -0.40 -2.68 -2.17
N GLU A 51 -1.19 -1.75 -2.68
CA GLU A 51 -1.53 -1.61 -4.08
C GLU A 51 -0.76 -0.44 -4.69
N ILE A 52 -0.13 -0.68 -5.84
CA ILE A 52 0.59 0.35 -6.59
C ILE A 52 -0.14 0.55 -7.92
N THR A 53 -0.61 1.77 -8.18
CA THR A 53 -1.23 2.14 -9.45
C THR A 53 -0.41 3.23 -10.13
N CYS A 54 -0.28 3.14 -11.45
CA CYS A 54 0.38 4.18 -12.24
C CYS A 54 -0.67 5.19 -12.70
N LEU A 55 -0.34 6.48 -12.57
CA LEU A 55 -1.27 7.56 -12.85
C LEU A 55 -0.73 8.46 -13.97
N ASP A 56 -1.62 9.00 -14.78
CA ASP A 56 -1.31 10.11 -15.66
C ASP A 56 -1.08 11.38 -14.84
N GLY A 57 -0.07 12.17 -15.21
CA GLY A 57 0.33 13.37 -14.48
C GLY A 57 -0.57 14.59 -14.72
N GLU A 58 -1.37 14.60 -15.78
CA GLU A 58 -2.27 15.70 -16.13
C GLU A 58 -3.64 15.57 -15.48
N ASP A 59 -4.22 14.36 -15.48
CA ASP A 59 -5.60 14.12 -15.02
C ASP A 59 -5.74 13.11 -13.87
N PHE A 60 -4.62 12.52 -13.39
CA PHE A 60 -4.59 11.50 -12.34
C PHE A 60 -5.41 10.24 -12.66
N SER A 61 -5.72 9.98 -13.93
CA SER A 61 -6.34 8.74 -14.36
C SER A 61 -5.38 7.56 -14.23
N GLU A 62 -5.92 6.36 -13.97
CA GLU A 62 -5.10 5.14 -13.96
C GLU A 62 -4.68 4.79 -15.38
N VAL A 63 -3.38 4.57 -15.57
CA VAL A 63 -2.77 4.24 -16.85
C VAL A 63 -1.85 3.03 -16.72
N SER A 64 -1.46 2.45 -17.86
CA SER A 64 -0.43 1.40 -17.86
C SER A 64 0.87 1.94 -17.26
N CYS A 65 1.54 1.13 -16.45
CA CYS A 65 2.88 1.43 -15.95
C CYS A 65 3.96 1.34 -17.05
N TYR A 66 3.60 0.91 -18.27
CA TYR A 66 4.49 0.81 -19.40
C TYR A 66 3.93 1.53 -20.64
N PRO A 67 4.59 2.59 -21.15
CA PRO A 67 5.80 3.23 -20.60
C PRO A 67 5.55 3.92 -19.25
N ASP A 68 6.60 4.09 -18.44
CA ASP A 68 6.53 4.72 -17.11
C ASP A 68 5.97 6.16 -17.18
N PRO A 69 4.77 6.43 -16.61
CA PRO A 69 4.13 7.75 -16.71
C PRO A 69 4.74 8.81 -15.77
N GLY A 70 5.69 8.41 -14.90
CA GLY A 70 6.36 9.34 -13.99
C GLY A 70 5.58 9.65 -12.72
N LEU A 71 4.34 9.17 -12.56
CA LEU A 71 3.55 9.29 -11.35
C LEU A 71 2.97 7.94 -10.93
N LYS A 72 3.13 7.59 -9.64
CA LYS A 72 2.62 6.36 -9.04
C LYS A 72 1.88 6.67 -7.76
N GLN A 73 0.77 5.99 -7.52
CA GLN A 73 0.07 5.97 -6.26
C GLN A 73 0.39 4.68 -5.52
N VAL A 74 0.72 4.80 -4.23
CA VAL A 74 0.88 3.66 -3.33
C VAL A 74 -0.22 3.74 -2.29
N LYS A 75 -1.12 2.76 -2.30
CA LYS A 75 -2.21 2.59 -1.33
C LYS A 75 -1.87 1.42 -0.41
N VAL A 76 -1.73 1.69 0.88
CA VAL A 76 -1.58 0.65 1.91
C VAL A 76 -2.88 0.55 2.70
N THR A 77 -3.51 -0.61 2.63
CA THR A 77 -4.69 -0.97 3.43
C THR A 77 -4.26 -1.89 4.57
N VAL A 78 -4.57 -1.50 5.81
CA VAL A 78 -4.30 -2.31 7.00
C VAL A 78 -5.62 -2.78 7.60
N TYR A 79 -5.81 -4.09 7.66
CA TYR A 79 -6.98 -4.74 8.26
C TYR A 79 -6.63 -5.24 9.65
N TRP A 80 -7.59 -5.24 10.58
CA TRP A 80 -7.43 -5.88 11.88
C TRP A 80 -8.70 -6.59 12.36
N LYS A 81 -8.49 -7.69 13.07
CA LYS A 81 -9.58 -8.45 13.70
C LYS A 81 -10.26 -7.60 14.78
N SER A 82 -11.59 -7.45 14.69
CA SER A 82 -12.40 -6.76 15.70
C SER A 82 -12.76 -7.72 16.84
N ALA A 83 -12.69 -7.24 18.09
CA ALA A 83 -13.08 -8.02 19.27
C ALA A 83 -14.55 -8.51 19.21
N LEU A 84 -15.40 -7.81 18.46
CA LEU A 84 -16.82 -8.11 18.31
C LEU A 84 -17.14 -9.11 17.18
N ARG A 85 -16.15 -9.81 16.61
CA ARG A 85 -16.29 -10.77 15.48
C ARG A 85 -17.03 -10.25 14.24
N THR A 86 -17.27 -8.94 14.17
CA THR A 86 -17.76 -8.23 12.99
C THR A 86 -16.64 -8.09 11.97
N PHE A 87 -17.02 -7.82 10.72
CA PHE A 87 -16.11 -7.62 9.58
C PHE A 87 -14.80 -6.92 10.00
N PRO A 88 -13.65 -7.37 9.48
CA PRO A 88 -12.37 -6.78 9.82
C PRO A 88 -12.43 -5.27 9.57
N LYS A 89 -11.99 -4.50 10.57
CA LYS A 89 -11.89 -3.06 10.43
C LYS A 89 -10.64 -2.75 9.60
N LYS A 90 -10.67 -1.65 8.86
CA LYS A 90 -9.54 -1.24 8.02
C LYS A 90 -9.22 0.25 8.15
N VAL A 91 -7.98 0.58 7.82
CA VAL A 91 -7.50 1.95 7.55
C VAL A 91 -6.73 1.92 6.24
N GLU A 92 -6.89 2.97 5.45
CA GLU A 92 -6.24 3.13 4.15
C GLU A 92 -5.38 4.37 4.20
N ILE A 93 -4.12 4.24 3.76
CA ILE A 93 -3.18 5.34 3.63
C ILE A 93 -2.71 5.36 2.19
N ILE A 94 -2.88 6.50 1.54
CA ILE A 94 -2.54 6.70 0.14
C ILE A 94 -1.43 7.75 0.06
N THR A 95 -0.41 7.50 -0.75
CA THR A 95 0.61 8.48 -1.10
C THR A 95 0.88 8.49 -2.60
N LEU A 96 1.37 9.61 -3.09
CA LEU A 96 1.81 9.78 -4.47
C LEU A 96 3.33 9.88 -4.50
N ILE A 97 3.93 9.17 -5.45
CA ILE A 97 5.36 9.17 -5.70
C ILE A 97 5.57 9.64 -7.14
N ALA A 98 6.19 10.79 -7.29
CA ALA A 98 6.62 11.30 -8.59
C ALA A 98 8.06 10.86 -8.88
N LYS A 99 8.37 10.64 -10.15
CA LYS A 99 9.73 10.48 -10.65
C LYS A 99 10.49 11.79 -10.43
N ARG A 100 11.69 11.68 -9.85
CA ARG A 100 12.59 12.82 -9.63
C ARG A 100 13.22 13.31 -10.93
#